data_AF-A0A958PVD1-F1
#
_entry.id   AF-A0A958PVD1-F1
#
_cell.length_a   1.000
_cell.length_b   1.000
_cell.length_c   1.000
_cell.angle_alpha   90.00
_cell.angle_beta   90.00
_cell.angle_gamma   90.00
#
_symmetry.space_group_name_H-M   'P 1'
#
loop_
_entity.id
_entity.type
_entity.pdbx_description
1 polymer ?
#
loop_
_entity_poly.entity_id
_entity_poly.type
_entity_poly.pdbx_seq_one_letter_code
_entity_poly.pdbx_strand_id
1 'polypeptide(L)'
;MKHFILSLTALCFLAFKVQSQEIELFQQFNGRYNYLAIGNTLNSQENNGNTFCETLEASSAVLTMPSGSTIISAYLYWAGSGPGDFDVTLNGIDFTADNTYWVDYEDTLNGTLPYFSCYKDITDFIVSNGSITYELSNLDISNALATNPGYCNNRTNFAGWSIYVIYQDDNLPLNQVSLFQGLEIINRLVPEKTIVLDNLNVLDNENAKLGFLAWEGDNALNYGESISINNNVLSNPPLNLADNAFNGTNSFTNSTTFFNCDLDVYSIQNNIAIGDTSAIIKMTTGGFDSNGIYQADLIILNNLIVVLNSQLPDATIVLDQVFVACGSHDVEVDYTVFNTNCTDPLPANTPIAFYANSVLVGTSITQNIIPIDGFESGAIILNIPDTIGDTFTLQAVVDDTGDGSGVVTELNELNNAAEPLNVELLLVPPITTLEPLTECDLGFNTALYDLTQNEQSLDWDSVLSVEYYESLDDLSTGTHEILIPYNYQNISYPQTIYLKLTNSECYEIAQFDLLIEKCPPLVPQGFSPNDDGYNDWFNIQGLYDIFTNHKLLIYNRYGTLIFEGNNDKKWYGRANRGLNNLNKPLPVGTYYYVLYLNSPGYKPLAGWVYLNR
;
A
#
# COMPACT_ATOMS: atom_id res chain seq x y z
N MET A 1 -19.88 -58.72 -18.63
CA MET A 1 -18.77 -58.69 -17.64
C MET A 1 -18.01 -57.40 -17.85
N LYS A 2 -18.29 -56.38 -17.02
CA LYS A 2 -17.52 -55.13 -16.97
C LYS A 2 -16.44 -55.33 -15.92
N HIS A 3 -15.17 -55.28 -16.31
CA HIS A 3 -14.05 -55.37 -15.39
C HIS A 3 -13.86 -54.02 -14.68
N PHE A 4 -14.07 -54.02 -13.37
CA PHE A 4 -13.66 -52.94 -12.48
C PHE A 4 -12.15 -53.05 -12.25
N ILE A 5 -11.39 -52.02 -12.65
CA ILE A 5 -9.98 -51.87 -12.28
C ILE A 5 -9.97 -51.14 -10.93
N LEU A 6 -9.52 -51.85 -9.89
CA LEU A 6 -9.30 -51.30 -8.56
C LEU A 6 -7.91 -50.64 -8.57
N SER A 7 -7.87 -49.30 -8.58
CA SER A 7 -6.62 -48.54 -8.42
C SER A 7 -6.28 -48.43 -6.94
N LEU A 8 -5.26 -49.16 -6.50
CA LEU A 8 -4.69 -49.09 -5.16
C LEU A 8 -3.77 -47.86 -5.10
N THR A 9 -4.25 -46.74 -4.57
CA THR A 9 -3.42 -45.58 -4.25
C THR A 9 -2.57 -45.91 -3.02
N ALA A 10 -1.27 -46.13 -3.23
CA ALA A 10 -0.28 -46.19 -2.16
C ALA A 10 -0.14 -44.78 -1.56
N LEU A 11 -0.63 -44.60 -0.33
CA LEU A 11 -0.39 -43.41 0.47
C LEU A 11 1.08 -43.44 0.89
N CYS A 12 1.92 -42.70 0.17
CA CYS A 12 3.31 -42.50 0.53
C CYS A 12 3.34 -41.53 1.73
N PHE A 13 3.50 -42.05 2.94
CA PHE A 13 3.84 -41.24 4.11
C PHE A 13 5.22 -40.65 3.84
N LEU A 14 5.27 -39.39 3.41
CA LEU A 14 6.48 -38.59 3.55
C LEU A 14 6.71 -38.39 5.05
N ALA A 15 7.73 -39.05 5.58
CA ALA A 15 8.30 -38.67 6.86
C ALA A 15 8.93 -37.29 6.66
N PHE A 16 8.26 -36.24 7.17
CA PHE A 16 8.90 -34.95 7.34
C PHE A 16 10.04 -35.15 8.34
N LYS A 17 11.28 -34.99 7.89
CA LYS A 17 12.39 -34.78 8.82
C LYS A 17 12.14 -33.46 9.52
N VAL A 18 11.97 -33.49 10.83
CA VAL A 18 11.90 -32.29 11.66
C VAL A 18 13.32 -31.70 11.64
N GLN A 19 13.50 -30.58 10.97
CA GLN A 19 14.76 -29.83 11.02
C GLN A 19 14.71 -28.92 12.25
N SER A 20 15.81 -28.82 13.00
CA SER A 20 15.97 -27.86 14.08
C SER A 20 15.58 -26.45 13.62
N GLN A 21 14.89 -25.69 14.47
CA GLN A 21 14.53 -24.32 14.15
C GLN A 21 15.65 -23.40 14.65
N GLU A 22 16.25 -22.65 13.72
CA GLU A 22 17.38 -21.76 14.02
C GLU A 22 16.97 -20.73 15.08
N ILE A 23 17.92 -20.38 15.95
CA ILE A 23 17.75 -19.26 16.88
C ILE A 23 17.76 -17.96 16.07
N GLU A 24 16.59 -17.31 15.98
CA GLU A 24 16.39 -16.08 15.22
C GLU A 24 15.81 -14.97 16.10
N LEU A 25 15.95 -13.70 15.69
CA LEU A 25 15.39 -12.55 16.40
C LEU A 25 13.86 -12.69 16.46
N PHE A 26 13.32 -12.75 17.67
CA PHE A 26 11.89 -12.89 17.91
C PHE A 26 11.21 -11.56 18.18
N GLN A 27 11.75 -10.79 19.14
CA GLN A 27 11.20 -9.52 19.57
C GLN A 27 12.34 -8.56 19.89
N GLN A 28 12.12 -7.28 19.59
CA GLN A 28 13.06 -6.22 19.94
C GLN A 28 12.29 -5.06 20.57
N PHE A 29 12.81 -4.58 21.70
CA PHE A 29 12.25 -3.46 22.45
C PHE A 29 13.29 -2.34 22.53
N ASN A 30 12.97 -1.17 21.97
CA ASN A 30 13.88 -0.03 21.91
C ASN A 30 13.34 1.09 22.80
N GLY A 31 14.07 1.45 23.85
CA GLY A 31 13.61 2.42 24.84
C GLY A 31 14.20 2.17 26.22
N ARG A 32 13.56 2.64 27.28
CA ARG A 32 14.06 2.44 28.66
C ARG A 32 13.66 1.07 29.21
N TYR A 33 14.08 0.02 28.52
CA TYR A 33 13.69 -1.35 28.79
C TYR A 33 14.83 -2.18 29.36
N ASN A 34 14.44 -3.19 30.12
CA ASN A 34 15.31 -4.25 30.62
C ASN A 34 14.45 -5.51 30.82
N TYR A 35 15.08 -6.62 31.20
CA TYR A 35 14.40 -7.88 31.45
C TYR A 35 14.87 -8.53 32.76
N LEU A 36 14.03 -9.43 33.26
CA LEU A 36 14.37 -10.47 34.23
C LEU A 36 13.77 -11.80 33.76
N ALA A 37 14.22 -12.90 34.33
CA ALA A 37 13.60 -14.19 34.11
C ALA A 37 13.42 -14.97 35.42
N ILE A 38 12.39 -15.81 35.46
CA ILE A 38 12.14 -16.77 36.53
C ILE A 38 11.90 -18.13 35.91
N GLY A 39 12.12 -19.22 36.63
CA GLY A 39 11.88 -20.56 36.10
C GLY A 39 12.27 -21.61 37.12
N ASN A 40 11.80 -22.84 36.90
CA ASN A 40 12.21 -23.96 37.72
C ASN A 40 12.16 -25.29 36.95
N THR A 41 13.00 -26.23 37.35
CA THR A 41 13.08 -27.57 36.75
C THR A 41 11.96 -28.43 37.33
N LEU A 42 11.54 -29.46 36.59
CA LEU A 42 10.72 -30.55 37.10
C LEU A 42 11.58 -31.79 37.40
N ASN A 43 12.91 -31.70 37.29
CA ASN A 43 13.81 -32.75 37.72
C ASN A 43 14.08 -32.63 39.23
N SER A 44 14.02 -33.76 39.95
CA SER A 44 14.25 -33.79 41.40
C SER A 44 15.73 -33.72 41.80
N GLN A 45 16.63 -34.05 40.86
CA GLN A 45 18.08 -34.05 40.97
C GLN A 45 18.69 -34.04 39.56
N GLU A 46 20.02 -33.96 39.45
CA GLU A 46 20.73 -34.06 38.17
C GLU A 46 20.59 -35.45 37.52
N ASN A 47 20.30 -35.51 36.22
CA ASN A 47 20.11 -36.78 35.48
C ASN A 47 21.40 -37.63 35.33
N ASN A 48 22.55 -37.10 35.76
CA ASN A 48 23.87 -37.74 35.81
C ASN A 48 23.92 -39.09 36.56
N GLY A 49 22.96 -39.38 37.45
CA GLY A 49 22.84 -40.61 38.22
C GLY A 49 21.74 -41.55 37.72
N ASN A 50 21.90 -42.87 37.87
CA ASN A 50 20.90 -43.87 37.43
C ASN A 50 19.66 -44.00 38.35
N THR A 51 19.34 -42.99 39.17
CA THR A 51 18.43 -43.14 40.33
C THR A 51 17.02 -42.60 40.13
N PHE A 52 16.77 -41.79 39.09
CA PHE A 52 15.42 -41.32 38.76
C PHE A 52 15.27 -41.12 37.25
N CYS A 53 14.10 -41.45 36.71
CA CYS A 53 13.70 -41.10 35.34
C CYS A 53 12.21 -40.79 35.32
N GLU A 54 11.87 -39.76 36.09
CA GLU A 54 10.52 -39.25 36.28
C GLU A 54 10.61 -37.76 36.59
N THR A 55 9.54 -37.02 36.30
CA THR A 55 9.43 -35.59 36.56
C THR A 55 8.54 -35.34 37.78
N LEU A 56 8.77 -34.22 38.45
CA LEU A 56 7.88 -33.67 39.47
C LEU A 56 6.55 -33.28 38.81
N GLU A 57 5.45 -33.38 39.57
CA GLU A 57 4.12 -32.98 39.08
C GLU A 57 3.99 -31.45 38.90
N ALA A 58 4.79 -30.68 39.66
CA ALA A 58 4.82 -29.23 39.62
C ALA A 58 6.14 -28.67 40.18
N SER A 59 6.48 -27.44 39.80
CA SER A 59 7.54 -26.64 40.43
C SER A 59 7.20 -25.16 40.40
N SER A 60 7.83 -24.37 41.28
CA SER A 60 7.49 -22.95 41.45
C SER A 60 8.70 -22.03 41.43
N ALA A 61 8.51 -20.78 40.98
CA ALA A 61 9.49 -19.71 41.04
C ALA A 61 8.84 -18.39 41.47
N VAL A 62 9.60 -17.52 42.15
CA VAL A 62 9.10 -16.24 42.68
C VAL A 62 9.45 -15.11 41.71
N LEU A 63 8.44 -14.39 41.22
CA LEU A 63 8.64 -13.15 40.48
C LEU A 63 8.70 -11.96 41.44
N THR A 64 9.76 -11.15 41.34
CA THR A 64 9.87 -9.87 42.03
C THR A 64 10.22 -8.78 41.04
N MET A 65 9.26 -7.93 40.71
CA MET A 65 9.46 -6.80 39.80
C MET A 65 10.25 -5.68 40.50
N PRO A 66 11.16 -4.98 39.78
CA PRO A 66 11.79 -3.78 40.29
C PRO A 66 10.77 -2.70 40.65
N SER A 67 11.04 -1.94 41.72
CA SER A 67 10.13 -0.88 42.17
C SER A 67 10.03 0.23 41.12
N GLY A 68 8.80 0.63 40.77
CA GLY A 68 8.56 1.66 39.76
C GLY A 68 8.63 1.17 38.31
N SER A 69 8.91 -0.12 38.08
CA SER A 69 8.88 -0.70 36.74
C SER A 69 7.45 -1.02 36.27
N THR A 70 7.27 -1.01 34.95
CA THR A 70 6.03 -1.39 34.25
C THR A 70 6.30 -2.60 33.37
N ILE A 71 5.49 -3.65 33.49
CA ILE A 71 5.61 -4.84 32.64
C ILE A 71 5.15 -4.49 31.22
N ILE A 72 5.97 -4.83 30.22
CA ILE A 72 5.71 -4.58 28.80
C ILE A 72 5.32 -5.87 28.08
N SER A 73 6.05 -6.95 28.35
CA SER A 73 5.75 -8.28 27.82
C SER A 73 6.21 -9.38 28.76
N ALA A 74 5.56 -10.53 28.68
CA ALA A 74 5.98 -11.72 29.40
C ALA A 74 5.72 -13.01 28.59
N TYR A 75 6.75 -13.85 28.51
CA TYR A 75 6.77 -15.03 27.67
C TYR A 75 7.07 -16.27 28.49
N LEU A 76 6.14 -17.23 28.48
CA LEU A 76 6.30 -18.55 29.11
C LEU A 76 6.92 -19.53 28.11
N TYR A 77 8.01 -20.15 28.54
CA TYR A 77 8.67 -21.24 27.85
C TYR A 77 8.59 -22.51 28.71
N TRP A 78 8.30 -23.65 28.08
CA TRP A 78 8.45 -24.96 28.72
C TRP A 78 8.94 -25.98 27.71
N ALA A 79 9.68 -26.96 28.20
CA ALA A 79 10.34 -27.93 27.35
C ALA A 79 10.49 -29.27 28.07
N GLY A 80 10.74 -30.32 27.29
CA GLY A 80 11.05 -31.63 27.84
C GLY A 80 11.41 -32.68 26.81
N SER A 81 11.72 -33.86 27.32
CA SER A 81 12.00 -35.05 26.50
C SER A 81 10.75 -35.59 25.83
N GLY A 82 10.86 -35.97 24.55
CA GLY A 82 9.77 -36.58 23.80
C GLY A 82 9.14 -35.70 22.73
N PRO A 83 8.03 -36.16 22.14
CA PRO A 83 7.41 -35.49 20.99
C PRO A 83 6.65 -34.20 21.35
N GLY A 84 6.39 -33.93 22.63
CA GLY A 84 5.67 -32.73 23.06
C GLY A 84 4.54 -32.97 24.05
N ASP A 85 4.46 -32.08 25.03
CA ASP A 85 3.24 -31.73 25.75
C ASP A 85 3.00 -30.22 25.53
N PHE A 86 1.90 -29.89 24.87
CA PHE A 86 1.63 -28.53 24.38
C PHE A 86 0.69 -27.74 25.28
N ASP A 87 0.26 -28.35 26.39
CA ASP A 87 -0.66 -27.78 27.35
C ASP A 87 -0.03 -27.83 28.74
N VAL A 88 -0.01 -26.70 29.44
CA VAL A 88 0.49 -26.61 30.82
C VAL A 88 -0.46 -25.78 31.66
N THR A 89 -0.37 -25.91 32.98
CA THR A 89 -1.16 -25.11 33.91
C THR A 89 -0.23 -24.21 34.71
N LEU A 90 -0.49 -22.90 34.73
CA LEU A 90 0.24 -21.90 35.52
C LEU A 90 -0.71 -21.25 36.54
N ASN A 91 -0.43 -21.43 37.83
CA ASN A 91 -1.28 -20.98 38.95
C ASN A 91 -2.76 -21.38 38.79
N GLY A 92 -3.02 -22.59 38.28
CA GLY A 92 -4.36 -23.13 38.08
C GLY A 92 -5.09 -22.65 36.82
N ILE A 93 -4.43 -21.92 35.93
CA ILE A 93 -4.95 -21.54 34.61
C ILE A 93 -4.23 -22.34 33.53
N ASP A 94 -4.99 -22.96 32.64
CA ASP A 94 -4.45 -23.75 31.54
C ASP A 94 -4.02 -22.86 30.37
N PHE A 95 -2.85 -23.14 29.82
CA PHE A 95 -2.25 -22.48 28.67
C PHE A 95 -1.85 -23.52 27.62
N THR A 96 -2.30 -23.30 26.39
CA THR A 96 -1.81 -24.01 25.21
C THR A 96 -0.77 -23.14 24.50
N ALA A 97 0.31 -23.77 24.02
CA ALA A 97 1.38 -23.11 23.29
C ALA A 97 0.88 -22.31 22.07
N ASP A 98 1.41 -21.11 21.87
CA ASP A 98 1.23 -20.34 20.64
C ASP A 98 2.14 -20.88 19.52
N ASN A 99 3.34 -21.34 19.89
CA ASN A 99 4.27 -21.99 18.99
C ASN A 99 5.06 -23.11 19.68
N THR A 100 5.54 -24.06 18.89
CA THR A 100 6.23 -25.26 19.34
C THR A 100 7.44 -25.53 18.47
N TYR A 101 8.54 -25.87 19.10
CA TYR A 101 9.83 -26.17 18.51
C TYR A 101 10.23 -27.60 18.81
N TRP A 102 11.00 -28.21 17.92
CA TRP A 102 11.48 -29.57 18.06
C TRP A 102 12.89 -29.72 17.54
N VAL A 103 13.64 -30.60 18.19
CA VAL A 103 14.96 -31.00 17.74
C VAL A 103 15.19 -32.49 17.99
N ASP A 104 15.92 -33.13 17.08
CA ASP A 104 16.25 -34.55 17.15
C ASP A 104 17.71 -34.72 17.54
N TYR A 105 17.97 -35.43 18.64
CA TYR A 105 19.31 -35.88 19.01
C TYR A 105 19.55 -37.29 18.48
N GLU A 106 20.57 -37.46 17.63
CA GLU A 106 20.96 -38.75 17.08
C GLU A 106 21.94 -39.47 18.03
N ASP A 107 21.40 -40.26 18.96
CA ASP A 107 22.23 -41.07 19.84
C ASP A 107 22.72 -42.35 19.14
N THR A 108 23.99 -42.67 19.35
CA THR A 108 24.64 -43.82 18.71
C THR A 108 24.13 -45.18 19.17
N LEU A 109 23.55 -45.27 20.37
CA LEU A 109 23.10 -46.53 20.97
C LEU A 109 21.57 -46.64 21.05
N ASN A 110 20.89 -45.51 21.25
CA ASN A 110 19.46 -45.44 21.50
C ASN A 110 18.66 -44.90 20.30
N GLY A 111 19.33 -44.47 19.23
CA GLY A 111 18.70 -43.90 18.02
C GLY A 111 18.27 -42.45 18.22
N THR A 112 17.32 -42.00 17.40
CA THR A 112 16.80 -40.63 17.44
C THR A 112 15.95 -40.38 18.71
N LEU A 113 16.35 -39.37 19.48
CA LEU A 113 15.66 -38.88 20.66
C LEU A 113 15.09 -37.47 20.37
N PRO A 114 13.77 -37.33 20.15
CA PRO A 114 13.16 -36.01 19.98
C PRO A 114 13.03 -35.23 21.29
N TYR A 115 13.20 -33.91 21.21
CA TYR A 115 12.94 -32.97 22.28
C TYR A 115 12.04 -31.87 21.76
N PHE A 116 11.30 -31.24 22.66
CA PHE A 116 10.41 -30.14 22.31
C PHE A 116 10.61 -28.94 23.23
N SER A 117 10.24 -27.77 22.72
CA SER A 117 10.04 -26.55 23.48
C SER A 117 8.76 -25.89 23.02
N CYS A 118 8.08 -25.21 23.92
CA CYS A 118 6.85 -24.48 23.67
C CYS A 118 7.01 -23.03 24.13
N TYR A 119 6.28 -22.15 23.47
CA TYR A 119 6.22 -20.74 23.77
C TYR A 119 4.75 -20.29 23.91
N LYS A 120 4.49 -19.41 24.88
CA LYS A 120 3.20 -18.74 25.07
C LYS A 120 3.40 -17.30 25.49
N ASP A 121 2.71 -16.36 24.83
CA ASP A 121 2.55 -15.01 25.37
C ASP A 121 1.57 -15.04 26.56
N ILE A 122 2.07 -14.66 27.73
CA ILE A 122 1.29 -14.58 28.99
C ILE A 122 1.31 -13.17 29.58
N THR A 123 1.56 -12.14 28.76
CA THR A 123 1.71 -10.75 29.20
C THR A 123 0.56 -10.29 30.08
N ASP A 124 -0.69 -10.43 29.62
CA ASP A 124 -1.88 -10.02 30.38
C ASP A 124 -2.02 -10.77 31.72
N PHE A 125 -1.61 -12.05 31.74
CA PHE A 125 -1.64 -12.87 32.93
C PHE A 125 -0.60 -12.41 33.97
N ILE A 126 0.60 -12.05 33.53
CA ILE A 126 1.65 -11.51 34.41
C ILE A 126 1.31 -10.09 34.87
N VAL A 127 0.80 -9.23 34.00
CA VAL A 127 0.35 -7.87 34.34
C VAL A 127 -0.75 -7.89 35.41
N SER A 128 -1.71 -8.80 35.30
CA SER A 128 -2.83 -8.89 36.26
C SER A 128 -2.45 -9.46 37.62
N ASN A 129 -1.45 -10.33 37.70
CA ASN A 129 -1.03 -10.99 38.94
C ASN A 129 0.18 -10.31 39.62
N GLY A 130 1.12 -9.77 38.85
CA GLY A 130 2.29 -9.05 39.33
C GLY A 130 3.32 -9.94 40.07
N SER A 131 3.96 -9.37 41.10
CA SER A 131 5.02 -10.07 41.84
C SER A 131 4.45 -11.09 42.84
N ILE A 132 4.33 -12.34 42.40
CA ILE A 132 3.88 -13.48 43.20
C ILE A 132 4.76 -14.72 42.95
N THR A 133 4.46 -15.81 43.65
CA THR A 133 4.96 -17.13 43.28
C THR A 133 4.14 -17.68 42.11
N TYR A 134 4.84 -18.11 41.06
CA TYR A 134 4.28 -18.81 39.92
C TYR A 134 4.61 -20.30 40.04
N GLU A 135 3.59 -21.15 39.95
CA GLU A 135 3.68 -22.61 39.98
C GLU A 135 3.20 -23.15 38.64
N LEU A 136 4.08 -23.88 37.95
CA LEU A 136 3.73 -24.61 36.74
C LEU A 136 3.51 -26.08 37.08
N SER A 137 2.43 -26.64 36.54
CA SER A 137 2.02 -28.04 36.68
C SER A 137 1.48 -28.58 35.36
N ASN A 138 1.16 -29.88 35.33
CA ASN A 138 0.57 -30.58 34.18
C ASN A 138 1.44 -30.64 32.92
N LEU A 139 2.75 -30.43 33.05
CA LEU A 139 3.72 -30.78 32.01
C LEU A 139 4.07 -32.28 32.14
N ASP A 140 3.51 -33.12 31.29
CA ASP A 140 3.61 -34.58 31.36
C ASP A 140 4.42 -35.19 30.21
N ILE A 141 5.65 -35.59 30.52
CA ILE A 141 6.52 -36.35 29.62
C ILE A 141 6.63 -37.83 30.00
N SER A 142 5.83 -38.31 30.95
CA SER A 142 5.96 -39.67 31.51
C SER A 142 5.82 -40.76 30.45
N ASN A 143 4.90 -40.59 29.49
CA ASN A 143 4.74 -41.53 28.38
C ASN A 143 5.97 -41.57 27.46
N ALA A 144 6.63 -40.43 27.22
CA ALA A 144 7.85 -40.39 26.42
C ALA A 144 8.99 -41.14 27.11
N LEU A 145 9.20 -40.90 28.40
CA LEU A 145 10.21 -41.59 29.20
C LEU A 145 9.93 -43.11 29.32
N ALA A 146 8.65 -43.50 29.40
CA ALA A 146 8.26 -44.91 29.50
C ALA A 146 8.38 -45.67 28.17
N THR A 147 8.11 -45.01 27.04
CA THR A 147 8.09 -45.65 25.72
C THR A 147 9.44 -45.62 25.02
N ASN A 148 10.31 -44.67 25.38
CA ASN A 148 11.67 -44.58 24.87
C ASN A 148 12.67 -44.55 26.04
N PRO A 149 13.24 -45.71 26.43
CA PRO A 149 14.21 -45.77 27.53
C PRO A 149 15.53 -45.05 27.20
N GLY A 150 15.74 -44.61 25.96
CA GLY A 150 16.93 -43.90 25.52
C GLY A 150 17.20 -42.62 26.30
N TYR A 151 16.17 -41.85 26.67
CA TYR A 151 16.34 -40.64 27.48
C TYR A 151 17.00 -40.95 28.84
N CYS A 152 16.48 -41.96 29.55
CA CYS A 152 17.01 -42.37 30.84
C CYS A 152 18.39 -43.06 30.70
N ASN A 153 18.55 -43.92 29.69
CA ASN A 153 19.79 -44.67 29.47
C ASN A 153 20.95 -43.75 29.12
N ASN A 154 20.66 -42.71 28.34
CA ASN A 154 21.64 -41.71 27.93
C ASN A 154 21.74 -40.54 28.91
N ARG A 155 20.92 -40.50 29.97
CA ARG A 155 20.89 -39.42 30.97
C ARG A 155 20.65 -38.07 30.33
N THR A 156 19.57 -38.01 29.57
CA THR A 156 19.12 -36.83 28.82
C THR A 156 17.62 -36.62 29.01
N ASN A 157 17.13 -36.99 30.19
CA ASN A 157 15.75 -36.78 30.59
C ASN A 157 15.62 -35.46 31.35
N PHE A 158 14.76 -34.57 30.86
CA PHE A 158 14.44 -33.31 31.52
C PHE A 158 13.01 -32.88 31.25
N ALA A 159 12.47 -32.08 32.17
CA ALA A 159 11.39 -31.15 31.88
C ALA A 159 11.58 -29.88 32.72
N GLY A 160 11.20 -28.73 32.19
CA GLY A 160 11.40 -27.46 32.87
C GLY A 160 10.63 -26.33 32.22
N TRP A 161 10.62 -25.18 32.91
CA TRP A 161 9.94 -23.98 32.43
C TRP A 161 10.64 -22.70 32.87
N SER A 162 10.39 -21.62 32.14
CA SER A 162 10.88 -20.27 32.41
C SER A 162 9.87 -19.22 31.94
N ILE A 163 9.87 -18.06 32.59
CA ILE A 163 9.15 -16.86 32.18
C ILE A 163 10.18 -15.74 32.03
N TYR A 164 10.30 -15.20 30.83
CA TYR A 164 10.98 -13.92 30.59
C TYR A 164 9.98 -12.78 30.76
N VAL A 165 10.35 -11.74 31.51
CA VAL A 165 9.55 -10.53 31.69
C VAL A 165 10.37 -9.34 31.25
N ILE A 166 9.91 -8.64 30.23
CA ILE A 166 10.47 -7.38 29.75
C ILE A 166 9.69 -6.26 30.44
N TYR A 167 10.40 -5.28 30.99
CA TYR A 167 9.81 -4.17 31.72
C TYR A 167 10.46 -2.84 31.34
N GLN A 168 9.69 -1.77 31.50
CA GLN A 168 10.12 -0.39 31.38
C GLN A 168 10.40 0.21 32.75
N ASP A 169 11.46 1.03 32.85
CA ASP A 169 11.75 1.84 34.03
C ASP A 169 12.42 3.15 33.58
N ASP A 170 11.86 4.29 33.97
CA ASP A 170 12.32 5.62 33.55
C ASP A 170 13.77 5.93 33.99
N ASN A 171 14.31 5.20 34.97
CA ASN A 171 15.68 5.35 35.43
C ASN A 171 16.70 4.58 34.59
N LEU A 172 16.26 3.70 33.68
CA LEU A 172 17.16 2.96 32.79
C LEU A 172 17.67 3.85 31.66
N PRO A 173 18.91 3.65 31.17
CA PRO A 173 19.34 4.23 29.91
C PRO A 173 18.47 3.73 28.75
N LEU A 174 18.53 4.43 27.60
CA LEU A 174 17.91 3.94 26.37
C LEU A 174 18.64 2.68 25.93
N ASN A 175 17.96 1.54 25.94
CA ASN A 175 18.49 0.24 25.59
C ASN A 175 17.70 -0.35 24.44
N GLN A 176 18.37 -1.22 23.72
CA GLN A 176 17.78 -2.23 22.87
C GLN A 176 17.79 -3.54 23.65
N VAL A 177 16.60 -4.13 23.80
CA VAL A 177 16.42 -5.48 24.35
C VAL A 177 16.01 -6.40 23.21
N SER A 178 16.89 -7.30 22.79
CA SER A 178 16.66 -8.23 21.69
C SER A 178 16.53 -9.65 22.22
N LEU A 179 15.34 -10.23 22.06
CA LEU A 179 15.03 -11.61 22.42
C LEU A 179 15.06 -12.46 21.15
N PHE A 180 15.90 -13.48 21.15
CA PHE A 180 16.04 -14.48 20.10
C PHE A 180 15.44 -15.80 20.59
N GLN A 181 14.76 -16.54 19.72
CA GLN A 181 14.15 -17.82 20.09
C GLN A 181 14.26 -18.86 18.98
N GLY A 182 14.19 -20.13 19.37
CA GLY A 182 14.21 -21.29 18.48
C GLY A 182 14.45 -22.55 19.31
N LEU A 183 15.03 -23.59 18.71
CA LEU A 183 15.49 -24.77 19.45
C LEU A 183 16.62 -25.47 18.69
N GLU A 184 17.83 -25.39 19.22
CA GLU A 184 19.04 -25.91 18.56
C GLU A 184 19.91 -26.74 19.49
N ILE A 185 20.54 -27.77 18.94
CA ILE A 185 21.46 -28.65 19.66
C ILE A 185 22.91 -28.19 19.47
N ILE A 186 23.66 -28.11 20.56
CA ILE A 186 25.11 -28.07 20.59
C ILE A 186 25.58 -29.37 21.25
N ASN A 187 26.36 -30.18 20.54
CA ASN A 187 26.79 -31.49 21.03
C ASN A 187 28.10 -31.95 20.39
N ARG A 188 28.48 -33.22 20.62
CA ARG A 188 29.71 -33.79 20.03
C ARG A 188 29.81 -33.75 18.49
N LEU A 189 28.69 -33.71 17.77
CA LEU A 189 28.64 -33.65 16.30
C LEU A 189 28.53 -32.21 15.80
N VAL A 190 27.95 -31.32 16.62
CA VAL A 190 27.78 -29.89 16.38
C VAL A 190 28.35 -29.14 17.60
N PRO A 191 29.69 -29.08 17.76
CA PRO A 191 30.32 -28.62 19.01
C PRO A 191 30.26 -27.11 19.23
N GLU A 192 29.69 -26.36 18.29
CA GLU A 192 29.72 -24.91 18.29
C GLU A 192 28.46 -24.35 17.66
N LYS A 193 27.91 -23.31 18.29
CA LYS A 193 26.88 -22.45 17.71
C LYS A 193 27.33 -20.99 17.79
N THR A 194 27.07 -20.25 16.72
CA THR A 194 27.36 -18.83 16.61
C THR A 194 26.08 -18.07 16.27
N ILE A 195 25.87 -16.95 16.94
CA ILE A 195 24.76 -16.01 16.70
C ILE A 195 25.38 -14.64 16.50
N VAL A 196 25.01 -13.99 15.41
CA VAL A 196 25.49 -12.67 15.05
C VAL A 196 24.44 -11.64 15.44
N LEU A 197 24.87 -10.64 16.19
CA LEU A 197 24.12 -9.42 16.47
C LEU A 197 24.59 -8.38 15.45
N ASP A 198 23.75 -8.06 14.47
CA ASP A 198 24.01 -7.03 13.46
C ASP A 198 23.28 -5.72 13.82
N ASN A 199 23.48 -4.66 13.02
CA ASN A 199 22.86 -3.34 13.17
C ASN A 199 23.00 -2.76 14.59
N LEU A 200 24.21 -2.82 15.13
CA LEU A 200 24.53 -2.16 16.39
C LEU A 200 25.06 -0.74 16.14
N ASN A 201 24.82 0.16 17.07
CA ASN A 201 25.57 1.39 17.23
C ASN A 201 25.78 1.63 18.72
N VAL A 202 26.74 0.91 19.28
CA VAL A 202 26.99 0.92 20.72
C VAL A 202 27.57 2.28 21.12
N LEU A 203 26.80 3.10 21.83
CA LEU A 203 27.29 4.39 22.35
C LEU A 203 27.71 4.31 23.81
N ASP A 204 27.13 3.37 24.54
CA ASP A 204 27.51 2.99 25.89
C ASP A 204 27.42 1.47 26.03
N ASN A 205 28.19 0.90 26.93
CA ASN A 205 28.12 -0.51 27.27
C ASN A 205 27.74 -0.73 28.75
N GLU A 206 27.45 0.35 29.50
CA GLU A 206 27.05 0.26 30.90
C GLU A 206 25.84 -0.65 31.09
N ASN A 207 25.96 -1.62 32.00
CA ASN A 207 24.92 -2.62 32.30
C ASN A 207 24.52 -3.54 31.12
N ALA A 208 25.27 -3.53 30.02
CA ALA A 208 25.03 -4.46 28.93
C ALA A 208 25.15 -5.91 29.43
N LYS A 209 24.19 -6.75 29.05
CA LYS A 209 24.10 -8.14 29.52
C LYS A 209 23.56 -9.09 28.46
N LEU A 210 23.97 -10.35 28.59
CA LEU A 210 23.56 -11.48 27.77
C LEU A 210 22.96 -12.54 28.69
N GLY A 211 21.71 -12.91 28.47
CA GLY A 211 21.10 -14.07 29.10
C GLY A 211 20.70 -15.13 28.08
N PHE A 212 20.48 -16.34 28.56
CA PHE A 212 20.03 -17.46 27.75
C PHE A 212 19.23 -18.47 28.56
N LEU A 213 18.40 -19.23 27.85
CA LEU A 213 17.75 -20.43 28.36
C LEU A 213 18.27 -21.62 27.56
N ALA A 214 18.87 -22.57 28.24
CA ALA A 214 19.26 -23.86 27.68
C ALA A 214 18.67 -25.00 28.51
N TRP A 215 18.46 -26.13 27.84
CA TRP A 215 18.04 -27.38 28.45
C TRP A 215 19.12 -28.43 28.27
N GLU A 216 19.11 -29.45 29.13
CA GLU A 216 20.16 -30.47 29.21
C GLU A 216 21.57 -29.89 29.47
N GLY A 217 21.67 -28.84 30.28
CA GLY A 217 22.94 -28.44 30.88
C GLY A 217 23.13 -29.07 32.25
N ASP A 218 24.32 -29.59 32.53
CA ASP A 218 24.65 -30.17 33.82
C ASP A 218 26.10 -29.86 34.26
N ASN A 219 26.37 -29.91 35.56
CA ASN A 219 27.71 -29.54 36.05
C ASN A 219 28.82 -30.57 35.71
N ALA A 220 28.48 -31.75 35.19
CA ALA A 220 29.44 -32.73 34.69
C ALA A 220 29.77 -32.47 33.21
N LEU A 221 30.62 -33.30 32.61
CA LEU A 221 30.95 -33.25 31.17
C LEU A 221 31.40 -31.90 30.56
N ASN A 222 31.80 -30.93 31.39
CA ASN A 222 32.17 -29.54 31.07
C ASN A 222 33.42 -29.34 30.18
N TYR A 223 33.72 -30.27 29.29
CA TYR A 223 34.88 -30.23 28.41
C TYR A 223 34.64 -29.25 27.27
N GLY A 224 35.40 -28.16 27.24
CA GLY A 224 35.30 -27.16 26.17
C GLY A 224 34.00 -26.38 26.19
N GLU A 225 33.28 -26.40 27.30
CA GLU A 225 32.06 -25.63 27.48
C GLU A 225 32.37 -24.17 27.74
N SER A 226 31.79 -23.31 26.90
CA SER A 226 31.92 -21.88 27.11
C SER A 226 30.81 -21.13 26.40
N ILE A 227 30.56 -19.93 26.90
CA ILE A 227 29.86 -18.87 26.19
C ILE A 227 30.80 -17.68 26.08
N SER A 228 30.85 -17.07 24.90
CA SER A 228 31.74 -15.95 24.63
C SER A 228 31.04 -14.91 23.77
N ILE A 229 31.47 -13.66 23.92
CA ILE A 229 31.05 -12.55 23.05
C ILE A 229 32.27 -11.83 22.52
N ASN A 230 32.34 -11.62 21.21
CA ASN A 230 33.53 -11.09 20.51
C ASN A 230 34.82 -11.86 20.87
N ASN A 231 34.70 -13.19 21.01
CA ASN A 231 35.73 -14.12 21.46
C ASN A 231 36.21 -13.96 22.92
N ASN A 232 35.57 -13.09 23.72
CA ASN A 232 35.83 -12.99 25.15
C ASN A 232 34.92 -13.97 25.91
N VAL A 233 35.53 -14.94 26.61
CA VAL A 233 34.79 -15.93 27.40
C VAL A 233 34.12 -15.26 28.60
N LEU A 234 32.84 -15.54 28.79
CA LEU A 234 32.02 -15.01 29.87
C LEU A 234 32.06 -15.95 31.09
N SER A 235 31.97 -15.38 32.29
CA SER A 235 31.85 -16.13 33.55
C SER A 235 31.34 -15.22 34.66
N ASN A 236 30.74 -15.79 35.70
CA ASN A 236 30.25 -15.08 36.90
C ASN A 236 30.49 -15.92 38.18
N PRO A 237 31.74 -16.28 38.51
CA PRO A 237 32.05 -17.15 39.65
C PRO A 237 31.49 -16.57 40.98
N PRO A 238 31.08 -17.45 41.92
CA PRO A 238 31.28 -18.90 41.91
C PRO A 238 30.19 -19.68 41.16
N LEU A 239 29.15 -19.01 40.62
CA LEU A 239 28.00 -19.70 40.03
C LEU A 239 28.40 -20.35 38.70
N ASN A 240 28.81 -19.55 37.70
CA ASN A 240 29.23 -20.08 36.39
C ASN A 240 30.70 -19.81 36.15
N LEU A 241 31.44 -20.90 36.00
CA LEU A 241 32.87 -20.89 35.69
C LEU A 241 33.06 -20.71 34.18
N ALA A 242 34.21 -20.19 33.79
CA ALA A 242 34.51 -19.89 32.39
C ALA A 242 34.54 -21.14 31.47
N ASP A 243 34.74 -22.31 32.07
CA ASP A 243 34.79 -23.62 31.42
C ASP A 243 33.58 -24.51 31.75
N ASN A 244 32.50 -23.93 32.30
CA ASN A 244 31.29 -24.66 32.63
C ASN A 244 30.08 -23.70 32.66
N ALA A 245 29.65 -23.29 31.46
CA ALA A 245 28.60 -22.30 31.28
C ALA A 245 27.18 -22.91 31.26
N PHE A 246 27.06 -24.23 31.14
CA PHE A 246 25.79 -24.98 31.03
C PHE A 246 25.71 -25.99 32.17
N ASN A 247 25.57 -25.50 33.40
CA ASN A 247 25.91 -26.24 34.62
C ASN A 247 24.70 -26.52 35.53
N GLY A 248 23.48 -26.32 35.05
CA GLY A 248 22.26 -26.56 35.82
C GLY A 248 21.93 -25.43 36.79
N THR A 249 22.22 -24.17 36.44
CA THR A 249 22.09 -23.03 37.35
C THR A 249 21.11 -21.95 36.88
N ASN A 250 20.73 -21.10 37.84
CA ASN A 250 19.90 -19.93 37.57
C ASN A 250 20.50 -18.68 38.22
N SER A 251 21.12 -17.84 37.40
CA SER A 251 21.77 -16.58 37.81
C SER A 251 20.81 -15.55 38.44
N PHE A 252 19.51 -15.55 38.10
CA PHE A 252 18.54 -14.60 38.67
C PHE A 252 18.23 -14.88 40.14
N THR A 253 18.32 -16.16 40.54
CA THR A 253 18.06 -16.62 41.91
C THR A 253 19.33 -17.07 42.64
N ASN A 254 20.47 -17.08 41.95
CA ASN A 254 21.74 -17.63 42.42
C ASN A 254 21.59 -19.10 42.88
N SER A 255 20.82 -19.88 42.13
CA SER A 255 20.50 -21.29 42.40
C SER A 255 21.46 -22.23 41.67
N THR A 256 21.91 -23.28 42.35
CA THR A 256 22.69 -24.38 41.78
C THR A 256 21.89 -25.68 41.65
N THR A 257 20.56 -25.57 41.69
CA THR A 257 19.65 -26.72 41.64
C THR A 257 18.59 -26.54 40.56
N PHE A 258 18.92 -25.82 39.49
CA PHE A 258 18.08 -25.73 38.31
C PHE A 258 18.41 -26.91 37.39
N PHE A 259 18.31 -28.14 37.93
CA PHE A 259 18.84 -29.35 37.33
C PHE A 259 18.41 -29.53 35.86
N ASN A 260 19.38 -29.88 35.00
CA ASN A 260 19.21 -30.11 33.57
C ASN A 260 18.67 -28.91 32.78
N CYS A 261 18.81 -27.70 33.33
CA CYS A 261 18.35 -26.44 32.73
C CYS A 261 19.32 -25.30 33.11
N ASP A 262 19.53 -24.33 32.23
CA ASP A 262 20.28 -23.10 32.56
C ASP A 262 19.42 -21.89 32.29
N LEU A 263 19.31 -21.00 33.27
CA LEU A 263 18.66 -19.70 33.14
C LEU A 263 19.60 -18.64 33.67
N ASP A 264 20.56 -18.30 32.83
CA ASP A 264 21.73 -17.56 33.24
C ASP A 264 21.88 -16.22 32.55
N VAL A 265 22.63 -15.33 33.21
CA VAL A 265 22.89 -13.99 32.72
C VAL A 265 24.31 -13.55 33.06
N TYR A 266 25.00 -13.04 32.05
CA TYR A 266 26.36 -12.51 32.12
C TYR A 266 26.36 -11.03 31.82
N SER A 267 27.21 -10.28 32.53
CA SER A 267 27.57 -8.94 32.10
C SER A 267 28.45 -9.04 30.85
N ILE A 268 28.09 -8.30 29.81
CA ILE A 268 28.87 -8.16 28.57
C ILE A 268 29.46 -6.75 28.40
N GLN A 269 29.26 -5.86 29.39
CA GLN A 269 29.75 -4.48 29.39
C GLN A 269 31.22 -4.37 28.97
N ASN A 270 32.11 -5.21 29.51
CA ASN A 270 33.54 -5.13 29.19
C ASN A 270 33.95 -5.95 27.96
N ASN A 271 32.99 -6.54 27.25
CA ASN A 271 33.23 -7.42 26.11
C ASN A 271 32.66 -6.88 24.79
N ILE A 272 31.98 -5.73 24.84
CA ILE A 272 31.50 -4.92 23.72
C ILE A 272 32.11 -3.52 23.81
N ALA A 273 32.57 -2.97 22.70
CA ALA A 273 33.17 -1.63 22.64
C ALA A 273 32.19 -0.59 22.09
N ILE A 274 32.37 0.66 22.52
CA ILE A 274 31.69 1.81 21.92
C ILE A 274 32.10 1.90 20.44
N GLY A 275 31.12 2.03 19.56
CA GLY A 275 31.27 2.06 18.11
C GLY A 275 31.24 0.69 17.43
N ASP A 276 31.07 -0.41 18.18
CA ASP A 276 30.83 -1.73 17.57
C ASP A 276 29.52 -1.70 16.76
N THR A 277 29.59 -2.15 15.52
CA THR A 277 28.43 -2.25 14.60
C THR A 277 27.84 -3.65 14.53
N SER A 278 28.56 -4.64 15.06
CA SER A 278 28.09 -6.00 15.23
C SER A 278 28.81 -6.68 16.38
N ALA A 279 28.22 -7.77 16.89
CA ALA A 279 28.83 -8.61 17.91
C ALA A 279 28.54 -10.08 17.67
N ILE A 280 29.48 -10.95 18.03
CA ILE A 280 29.35 -12.39 17.81
C ILE A 280 29.24 -13.09 19.15
N ILE A 281 28.10 -13.74 19.40
CA ILE A 281 27.92 -14.66 20.52
C ILE A 281 28.27 -16.06 20.03
N LYS A 282 29.13 -16.74 20.79
CA LYS A 282 29.56 -18.10 20.47
C LYS A 282 29.45 -18.99 21.69
N MET A 283 28.82 -20.14 21.50
CA MET A 283 28.67 -21.20 22.49
C MET A 283 29.38 -22.45 22.00
N THR A 284 30.06 -23.15 22.90
CA THR A 284 30.82 -24.35 22.57
C THR A 284 30.58 -25.45 23.60
N THR A 285 30.74 -26.70 23.16
CA THR A 285 31.02 -27.87 24.00
C THR A 285 31.95 -28.80 23.22
N GLY A 286 32.69 -29.65 23.92
CA GLY A 286 33.62 -30.59 23.31
C GLY A 286 35.08 -30.32 23.65
N GLY A 287 35.73 -31.32 24.25
CA GLY A 287 37.14 -31.29 24.56
C GLY A 287 37.71 -32.68 24.79
N PHE A 288 39.04 -32.78 24.87
CA PHE A 288 39.70 -34.04 25.17
C PHE A 288 39.99 -34.17 26.66
N ASP A 289 39.61 -35.30 27.25
CA ASP A 289 39.96 -35.63 28.63
C ASP A 289 41.46 -35.95 28.77
N SER A 290 41.91 -36.22 30.00
CA SER A 290 43.31 -36.55 30.30
C SER A 290 43.82 -37.81 29.60
N ASN A 291 42.93 -38.66 29.09
CA ASN A 291 43.24 -39.89 28.36
C ASN A 291 43.17 -39.70 26.83
N GLY A 292 42.88 -38.47 26.36
CA GLY A 292 42.70 -38.17 24.95
C GLY A 292 41.37 -38.65 24.37
N ILE A 293 40.36 -38.90 25.21
CA ILE A 293 39.00 -39.22 24.77
C ILE A 293 38.23 -37.93 24.60
N TYR A 294 37.58 -37.77 23.45
CA TYR A 294 36.71 -36.62 23.19
C TYR A 294 35.40 -36.77 23.95
N GLN A 295 35.12 -35.82 24.84
CA GLN A 295 33.92 -35.69 25.63
C GLN A 295 33.22 -34.40 25.21
N ALA A 296 31.90 -34.41 25.16
CA ALA A 296 31.08 -33.23 24.94
C ALA A 296 29.73 -33.47 25.58
N ASP A 297 29.08 -32.39 25.99
CA ASP A 297 27.74 -32.42 26.56
C ASP A 297 26.65 -32.29 25.47
N LEU A 298 25.38 -32.48 25.83
CA LEU A 298 24.22 -32.23 24.99
C LEU A 298 23.50 -30.97 25.47
N ILE A 299 23.78 -29.84 24.85
CA ILE A 299 23.10 -28.58 25.17
C ILE A 299 21.97 -28.35 24.17
N ILE A 300 20.77 -28.06 24.66
CA ILE A 300 19.61 -27.68 23.85
C ILE A 300 19.30 -26.21 24.09
N LEU A 301 19.82 -25.34 23.23
CA LEU A 301 19.61 -23.89 23.31
C LEU A 301 18.19 -23.54 22.86
N ASN A 302 17.45 -22.80 23.70
CA ASN A 302 16.08 -22.39 23.41
C ASN A 302 15.96 -20.91 23.05
N ASN A 303 16.58 -20.05 23.83
CA ASN A 303 16.50 -18.60 23.60
C ASN A 303 17.70 -17.87 24.20
N LEU A 304 17.88 -16.66 23.69
CA LEU A 304 18.87 -15.69 24.14
C LEU A 304 18.23 -14.33 24.24
N ILE A 305 18.67 -13.53 25.20
CA ILE A 305 18.23 -12.16 25.32
C ILE A 305 19.42 -11.25 25.61
N VAL A 306 19.50 -10.18 24.86
CA VAL A 306 20.61 -9.23 24.91
C VAL A 306 20.08 -7.87 25.28
N VAL A 307 20.76 -7.19 26.21
CA VAL A 307 20.53 -5.77 26.52
C VAL A 307 21.79 -5.01 26.18
N LEU A 308 21.67 -4.08 25.23
CA LEU A 308 22.76 -3.22 24.77
C LEU A 308 22.23 -1.79 24.59
N ASN A 309 23.04 -0.78 24.92
CA ASN A 309 22.73 0.60 24.59
C ASN A 309 23.16 0.85 23.13
N SER A 310 22.23 0.57 22.20
CA SER A 310 22.35 0.92 20.78
C SER A 310 21.48 2.15 20.53
N GLN A 311 22.03 3.22 19.95
CA GLN A 311 21.28 4.41 19.53
C GLN A 311 21.20 4.45 18.02
N LEU A 312 20.05 4.05 17.49
CA LEU A 312 19.76 4.09 16.06
C LEU A 312 18.33 4.62 15.84
N PRO A 313 18.12 5.44 14.79
CA PRO A 313 16.78 5.74 14.31
C PRO A 313 16.15 4.51 13.62
N ASP A 314 14.86 4.59 13.33
CA ASP A 314 14.11 3.58 12.57
C ASP A 314 13.02 4.29 11.75
N ALA A 315 13.39 4.64 10.53
CA ALA A 315 12.59 5.40 9.58
C ALA A 315 11.58 4.50 8.88
N THR A 316 10.32 4.88 8.96
CA THR A 316 9.25 4.28 8.16
C THR A 316 8.47 5.37 7.44
N ILE A 317 7.78 5.03 6.36
CA ILE A 317 7.02 6.00 5.56
C ILE A 317 5.66 5.43 5.16
N VAL A 318 4.66 6.31 5.10
CA VAL A 318 3.34 6.01 4.56
C VAL A 318 2.95 7.05 3.52
N LEU A 319 2.16 6.61 2.53
CA LEU A 319 1.48 7.50 1.59
C LEU A 319 0.11 7.86 2.16
N ASP A 320 -0.14 9.14 2.40
CA ASP A 320 -1.38 9.63 3.04
C ASP A 320 -2.49 9.89 2.02
N GLN A 321 -2.20 10.75 1.03
CA GLN A 321 -3.14 11.12 -0.03
C GLN A 321 -2.43 11.24 -1.37
N VAL A 322 -3.14 10.89 -2.44
CA VAL A 322 -2.66 11.03 -3.82
C VAL A 322 -3.72 11.76 -4.63
N PHE A 323 -3.33 12.87 -5.25
CA PHE A 323 -4.17 13.69 -6.10
C PHE A 323 -3.68 13.61 -7.55
N VAL A 324 -4.61 13.31 -8.45
CA VAL A 324 -4.37 13.21 -9.90
C VAL A 324 -5.25 14.23 -10.60
N ALA A 325 -4.64 15.11 -11.39
CA ALA A 325 -5.36 16.09 -12.17
C ALA A 325 -5.71 15.55 -13.57
N CYS A 326 -6.87 15.94 -14.10
CA CYS A 326 -7.29 15.58 -15.45
C CYS A 326 -6.28 15.99 -16.52
N GLY A 327 -5.91 15.05 -17.39
CA GLY A 327 -5.00 15.26 -18.51
C GLY A 327 -3.58 15.63 -18.09
N SER A 328 -3.23 15.42 -16.82
CA SER A 328 -1.92 15.75 -16.27
C SER A 328 -1.15 14.47 -15.94
N HIS A 329 0.14 14.49 -16.22
CA HIS A 329 1.08 13.47 -15.73
C HIS A 329 1.69 13.87 -14.39
N ASP A 330 1.31 15.03 -13.85
CA ASP A 330 1.70 15.45 -12.50
C ASP A 330 0.75 14.83 -11.47
N VAL A 331 1.34 14.12 -10.52
CA VAL A 331 0.65 13.45 -9.40
C VAL A 331 1.15 14.08 -8.10
N GLU A 332 0.27 14.69 -7.34
CA GLU A 332 0.59 15.25 -6.02
C GLU A 332 0.40 14.17 -4.95
N VAL A 333 1.40 14.01 -4.08
CA VAL A 333 1.47 12.95 -3.08
C VAL A 333 1.79 13.57 -1.73
N ASP A 334 0.88 13.39 -0.78
CA ASP A 334 1.10 13.64 0.63
C ASP A 334 1.63 12.36 1.30
N TYR A 335 2.63 12.49 2.16
CA TYR A 335 3.27 11.38 2.84
C TYR A 335 3.70 11.78 4.25
N THR A 336 3.88 10.78 5.11
CA THR A 336 4.39 10.98 6.47
C THR A 336 5.52 9.99 6.76
N VAL A 337 6.66 10.54 7.21
CA VAL A 337 7.81 9.78 7.71
C VAL A 337 7.73 9.70 9.23
N PHE A 338 7.98 8.51 9.77
CA PHE A 338 7.99 8.24 11.21
C PHE A 338 9.38 7.80 11.67
N ASN A 339 9.68 8.05 12.94
CA ASN A 339 10.84 7.50 13.62
C ASN A 339 10.37 6.79 14.90
N THR A 340 9.82 5.60 14.76
CA THR A 340 9.14 4.85 15.85
C THR A 340 9.93 3.61 16.23
N ASN A 341 9.78 3.10 17.46
CA ASN A 341 10.51 1.92 17.91
C ASN A 341 12.04 2.08 17.78
N CYS A 342 12.52 3.29 18.07
CA CYS A 342 13.90 3.69 17.87
C CYS A 342 14.54 4.20 19.17
N THR A 343 15.87 4.41 19.14
CA THR A 343 16.65 4.89 20.28
C THR A 343 17.46 6.14 19.97
N ASP A 344 17.37 6.67 18.75
CA ASP A 344 17.98 7.93 18.32
C ASP A 344 17.01 8.74 17.41
N PRO A 345 17.07 10.08 17.39
CA PRO A 345 16.31 10.88 16.43
C PRO A 345 16.77 10.62 14.99
N LEU A 346 15.83 10.56 14.05
CA LEU A 346 16.15 10.50 12.62
C LEU A 346 16.72 11.86 12.17
N PRO A 347 17.90 11.89 11.52
CA PRO A 347 18.49 13.13 11.04
C PRO A 347 17.59 13.91 10.07
N ALA A 348 17.80 15.23 9.99
CA ALA A 348 17.25 16.02 8.90
C ALA A 348 18.00 15.70 7.59
N ASN A 349 17.34 15.93 6.46
CA ASN A 349 17.82 15.61 5.11
C ASN A 349 17.96 14.10 4.86
N THR A 350 17.25 13.24 5.60
CA THR A 350 17.11 11.83 5.25
C THR A 350 16.39 11.73 3.90
N PRO A 351 16.96 11.05 2.90
CA PRO A 351 16.44 11.04 1.55
C PRO A 351 15.15 10.21 1.45
N ILE A 352 14.29 10.56 0.50
CA ILE A 352 13.04 9.86 0.22
C ILE A 352 12.96 9.68 -1.29
N ALA A 353 12.80 8.45 -1.75
CA ALA A 353 12.64 8.13 -3.17
C ALA A 353 11.20 7.69 -3.47
N PHE A 354 10.69 8.12 -4.62
CA PHE A 354 9.36 7.75 -5.12
C PHE A 354 9.50 6.98 -6.42
N TYR A 355 8.89 5.80 -6.48
CA TYR A 355 8.97 4.90 -7.61
C TYR A 355 7.57 4.63 -8.17
N ALA A 356 7.44 4.66 -9.49
CA ALA A 356 6.27 4.17 -10.21
C ALA A 356 6.67 2.94 -11.05
N ASN A 357 6.06 1.79 -10.80
CA ASN A 357 6.46 0.50 -11.40
C ASN A 357 7.98 0.22 -11.28
N SER A 358 8.56 0.52 -10.11
CA SER A 358 10.02 0.44 -9.83
C SER A 358 10.92 1.42 -10.61
N VAL A 359 10.34 2.39 -11.33
CA VAL A 359 11.09 3.48 -11.99
C VAL A 359 11.08 4.70 -11.08
N LEU A 360 12.25 5.27 -10.78
CA LEU A 360 12.36 6.49 -9.99
C LEU A 360 11.67 7.66 -10.71
N VAL A 361 10.67 8.27 -10.06
CA VAL A 361 9.89 9.39 -10.60
C VAL A 361 10.03 10.68 -9.79
N GLY A 362 10.57 10.61 -8.57
CA GLY A 362 10.84 11.79 -7.76
C GLY A 362 11.67 11.47 -6.53
N THR A 363 12.25 12.51 -5.95
CA THR A 363 12.97 12.44 -4.67
C THR A 363 12.59 13.63 -3.79
N SER A 364 12.59 13.41 -2.49
CA SER A 364 12.43 14.42 -1.45
C SER A 364 13.44 14.17 -0.33
N ILE A 365 13.42 15.00 0.71
CA ILE A 365 14.18 14.82 1.93
C ILE A 365 13.36 15.27 3.14
N THR A 366 13.60 14.69 4.31
CA THR A 366 13.11 15.24 5.58
C THR A 366 13.70 16.64 5.82
N GLN A 367 12.92 17.56 6.36
CA GLN A 367 13.32 18.95 6.60
C GLN A 367 13.86 19.15 8.01
N ASN A 368 13.32 18.43 8.99
CA ASN A 368 13.68 18.53 10.39
C ASN A 368 14.25 17.21 10.91
N ILE A 369 14.92 17.29 12.05
CA ILE A 369 15.23 16.11 12.86
C ILE A 369 13.91 15.57 13.39
N ILE A 370 13.61 14.30 13.15
CA ILE A 370 12.42 13.64 13.68
C ILE A 370 12.78 13.01 15.03
N PRO A 371 12.22 13.48 16.16
CA PRO A 371 12.50 12.92 17.48
C PRO A 371 12.17 11.43 17.58
N ILE A 372 12.64 10.77 18.64
CA ILE A 372 12.18 9.41 19.00
C ILE A 372 10.66 9.43 19.15
N ASP A 373 9.99 8.45 18.54
CA ASP A 373 8.53 8.33 18.41
C ASP A 373 7.85 9.52 17.72
N GLY A 374 8.63 10.32 16.98
CA GLY A 374 8.16 11.49 16.22
C GLY A 374 7.77 11.15 14.79
N PHE A 375 7.26 12.16 14.08
CA PHE A 375 6.95 12.09 12.66
C PHE A 375 7.13 13.44 11.96
N GLU A 376 7.24 13.42 10.65
CA GLU A 376 7.22 14.59 9.76
C GLU A 376 6.36 14.30 8.52
N SER A 377 5.40 15.18 8.22
CA SER A 377 4.60 15.09 7.00
C SER A 377 5.13 16.02 5.92
N GLY A 378 5.03 15.58 4.67
CA GLY A 378 5.46 16.32 3.49
C GLY A 378 4.53 16.10 2.30
N ALA A 379 4.76 16.88 1.25
CA ALA A 379 4.05 16.77 -0.02
C ALA A 379 5.05 16.89 -1.18
N ILE A 380 4.79 16.19 -2.28
CA ILE A 380 5.60 16.27 -3.51
C ILE A 380 4.72 16.17 -4.75
N ILE A 381 5.11 16.86 -5.83
CA ILE A 381 4.54 16.67 -7.16
C ILE A 381 5.49 15.80 -7.97
N LEU A 382 5.00 14.64 -8.40
CA LEU A 382 5.72 13.66 -9.20
C LEU A 382 5.30 13.79 -10.67
N ASN A 383 6.26 13.95 -11.57
CA ASN A 383 5.99 13.94 -13.01
C ASN A 383 6.15 12.51 -13.54
N ILE A 384 5.04 11.87 -13.91
CA ILE A 384 5.02 10.48 -14.35
C ILE A 384 5.41 10.39 -15.84
N PRO A 385 6.50 9.67 -16.20
CA PRO A 385 6.89 9.53 -17.58
C PRO A 385 5.90 8.71 -18.41
N ASP A 386 5.68 9.11 -19.67
CA ASP A 386 4.80 8.41 -20.64
C ASP A 386 5.13 6.91 -20.79
N THR A 387 6.37 6.51 -20.51
CA THR A 387 6.82 5.11 -20.60
C THR A 387 6.23 4.20 -19.53
N ILE A 388 5.69 4.75 -18.43
CA ILE A 388 5.11 3.99 -17.32
C ILE A 388 3.68 3.54 -17.64
N GLY A 389 2.98 4.31 -18.49
CA GLY A 389 1.56 4.12 -18.80
C GLY A 389 0.62 4.78 -17.79
N ASP A 390 -0.68 4.72 -18.08
CA ASP A 390 -1.71 5.45 -17.33
C ASP A 390 -2.09 4.76 -16.01
N THR A 391 -1.73 3.49 -15.84
CA THR A 391 -1.95 2.75 -14.59
C THR A 391 -0.63 2.22 -14.07
N PHE A 392 -0.31 2.52 -12.81
CA PHE A 392 0.96 2.13 -12.21
C PHE A 392 0.86 1.93 -10.70
N THR A 393 1.83 1.22 -10.15
CA THR A 393 2.01 1.08 -8.71
C THR A 393 3.03 2.10 -8.22
N LEU A 394 2.60 3.01 -7.34
CA LEU A 394 3.40 4.01 -6.65
C LEU A 394 3.92 3.45 -5.32
N GLN A 395 5.20 3.67 -5.02
CA GLN A 395 5.81 3.33 -3.75
C GLN A 395 6.78 4.44 -3.33
N ALA A 396 6.77 4.80 -2.05
CA ALA A 396 7.78 5.66 -1.45
C ALA A 396 8.70 4.85 -0.54
N VAL A 397 9.98 5.22 -0.49
CA VAL A 397 11.00 4.62 0.36
C VAL A 397 11.75 5.73 1.06
N VAL A 398 11.74 5.75 2.39
CA VAL A 398 12.55 6.69 3.20
C VAL A 398 13.94 6.10 3.42
N ASP A 399 14.94 6.96 3.59
CA ASP A 399 16.35 6.60 3.52
C ASP A 399 16.71 5.86 2.23
N ASP A 400 16.26 6.40 1.10
CA ASP A 400 16.66 5.91 -0.23
C ASP A 400 17.08 7.09 -1.10
N THR A 401 18.31 7.05 -1.61
CA THR A 401 18.87 8.08 -2.50
C THR A 401 18.35 8.02 -3.94
N GLY A 402 17.47 7.08 -4.26
CA GLY A 402 16.85 6.88 -5.57
C GLY A 402 17.49 5.74 -6.38
N ASP A 403 18.45 5.03 -5.82
CA ASP A 403 19.07 3.84 -6.40
C ASP A 403 18.95 2.59 -5.51
N GLY A 404 18.13 2.66 -4.45
CA GLY A 404 17.95 1.62 -3.46
C GLY A 404 19.02 1.62 -2.36
N SER A 405 19.90 2.64 -2.31
CA SER A 405 20.87 2.80 -1.23
C SER A 405 20.40 3.82 -0.18
N GLY A 406 20.49 3.41 1.09
CA GLY A 406 20.31 4.26 2.25
C GLY A 406 21.60 4.92 2.74
N VAL A 407 21.45 5.97 3.54
CA VAL A 407 22.56 6.77 4.08
C VAL A 407 22.53 6.88 5.61
N VAL A 408 21.40 6.58 6.23
CA VAL A 408 21.24 6.53 7.68
C VAL A 408 21.32 5.07 8.08
N THR A 409 22.19 4.73 9.04
CA THR A 409 22.14 3.39 9.64
C THR A 409 20.94 3.35 10.58
N GLU A 410 20.12 2.33 10.42
CA GLU A 410 18.85 2.18 11.13
C GLU A 410 18.79 0.87 11.91
N LEU A 411 17.81 0.76 12.81
CA LEU A 411 17.54 -0.48 13.51
C LEU A 411 17.07 -1.59 12.56
N ASN A 412 16.25 -1.24 11.58
CA ASN A 412 15.72 -2.18 10.61
C ASN A 412 15.71 -1.59 9.19
N GLU A 413 16.77 -1.84 8.44
CA GLU A 413 16.95 -1.43 7.04
C GLU A 413 15.92 -2.01 6.04
N LEU A 414 14.92 -2.77 6.50
CA LEU A 414 13.94 -3.47 5.66
C LEU A 414 12.51 -2.93 5.82
N ASN A 415 12.25 -1.96 6.72
CA ASN A 415 10.92 -1.38 6.95
C ASN A 415 10.74 0.04 6.36
N ASN A 416 11.74 0.51 5.62
CA ASN A 416 11.81 1.84 5.00
C ASN A 416 10.79 2.09 3.87
N ALA A 417 10.19 1.03 3.31
CA ALA A 417 9.30 1.13 2.16
C ALA A 417 7.83 1.19 2.57
N ALA A 418 7.08 2.16 2.03
CA ALA A 418 5.63 2.20 2.17
C ALA A 418 4.95 1.02 1.46
N GLU A 419 3.74 0.71 1.91
CA GLU A 419 2.83 -0.17 1.17
C GLU A 419 2.55 0.39 -0.23
N PRO A 420 2.69 -0.41 -1.31
CA PRO A 420 2.48 0.08 -2.67
C PRO A 420 1.02 0.46 -2.94
N LEU A 421 0.81 1.58 -3.62
CA LEU A 421 -0.51 2.10 -3.98
C LEU A 421 -0.71 2.06 -5.49
N ASN A 422 -1.84 1.53 -5.96
CA ASN A 422 -2.19 1.60 -7.39
C ASN A 422 -2.80 2.97 -7.71
N VAL A 423 -2.25 3.64 -8.71
CA VAL A 423 -2.66 4.95 -9.20
C VAL A 423 -3.04 4.85 -10.67
N GLU A 424 -4.12 5.53 -11.04
CA GLU A 424 -4.58 5.65 -12.43
C GLU A 424 -4.61 7.14 -12.80
N LEU A 425 -3.90 7.49 -13.87
CA LEU A 425 -3.94 8.83 -14.45
C LEU A 425 -5.30 9.08 -15.08
N LEU A 426 -5.82 10.28 -14.85
CA LEU A 426 -7.13 10.66 -15.38
C LEU A 426 -6.97 11.24 -16.78
N LEU A 427 -7.40 10.48 -17.79
CA LEU A 427 -7.35 10.92 -19.18
C LEU A 427 -8.53 11.84 -19.50
N VAL A 428 -8.25 12.92 -20.24
CA VAL A 428 -9.30 13.73 -20.87
C VAL A 428 -9.80 13.07 -22.16
N PRO A 429 -11.06 13.26 -22.56
CA PRO A 429 -11.51 12.87 -23.89
C PRO A 429 -10.61 13.44 -25.00
N PRO A 430 -10.44 12.74 -26.13
CA PRO A 430 -9.57 13.19 -27.21
C PRO A 430 -10.06 14.52 -27.80
N ILE A 431 -9.11 15.43 -28.04
CA ILE A 431 -9.39 16.72 -28.70
C ILE A 431 -10.03 16.45 -30.06
N THR A 432 -11.28 16.88 -30.22
CA THR A 432 -12.03 16.71 -31.46
C THR A 432 -12.20 18.06 -32.15
N THR A 433 -11.71 18.17 -33.39
CA THR A 433 -12.01 19.31 -34.25
C THR A 433 -13.38 19.13 -34.89
N LEU A 434 -14.30 20.03 -34.57
CA LEU A 434 -15.69 19.99 -35.07
C LEU A 434 -15.86 20.93 -36.27
N GLU A 435 -16.51 20.43 -37.32
CA GLU A 435 -16.82 21.22 -38.51
C GLU A 435 -17.94 22.24 -38.24
N PRO A 436 -17.92 23.42 -38.88
CA PRO A 436 -18.99 24.39 -38.73
C PRO A 436 -20.31 23.87 -39.31
N LEU A 437 -21.43 24.18 -38.66
CA LEU A 437 -22.76 23.93 -39.22
C LEU A 437 -23.18 25.10 -40.08
N THR A 438 -23.62 24.81 -41.31
CA THR A 438 -24.11 25.84 -42.23
C THR A 438 -25.58 25.60 -42.53
N GLU A 439 -26.42 26.59 -42.21
CA GLU A 439 -27.86 26.51 -42.44
C GLU A 439 -28.39 27.69 -43.27
N CYS A 440 -29.59 27.51 -43.82
CA CYS A 440 -30.27 28.54 -44.61
C CYS A 440 -30.69 29.73 -43.73
N ASP A 441 -30.36 30.94 -44.16
CA ASP A 441 -30.91 32.17 -43.56
C ASP A 441 -32.44 32.15 -43.62
N LEU A 442 -33.09 32.27 -42.47
CA LEU A 442 -34.54 32.43 -42.31
C LEU A 442 -34.94 33.92 -42.26
N GLY A 443 -33.96 34.82 -42.33
CA GLY A 443 -34.11 36.26 -42.26
C GLY A 443 -33.27 36.86 -41.15
N PHE A 444 -32.77 38.09 -41.37
CA PHE A 444 -31.97 38.84 -40.40
C PHE A 444 -30.70 38.12 -39.89
N ASN A 445 -30.10 37.25 -40.70
CA ASN A 445 -28.99 36.38 -40.31
C ASN A 445 -29.36 35.47 -39.13
N THR A 446 -30.53 34.85 -39.19
CA THR A 446 -30.94 33.82 -38.23
C THR A 446 -31.25 32.51 -38.95
N ALA A 447 -30.91 31.39 -38.33
CA ALA A 447 -31.21 30.05 -38.83
C ALA A 447 -31.50 29.10 -37.65
N LEU A 448 -32.13 27.97 -37.94
CA LEU A 448 -32.35 26.89 -36.99
C LEU A 448 -31.34 25.78 -37.24
N TYR A 449 -30.62 25.37 -36.21
CA TYR A 449 -29.57 24.38 -36.25
C TYR A 449 -29.95 23.17 -35.40
N ASP A 450 -29.57 21.99 -35.88
CA ASP A 450 -29.46 20.79 -35.07
C ASP A 450 -27.98 20.62 -34.67
N LEU A 451 -27.62 21.13 -33.49
CA LEU A 451 -26.25 21.11 -32.97
C LEU A 451 -25.72 19.67 -32.78
N THR A 452 -26.61 18.70 -32.62
CA THR A 452 -26.24 17.28 -32.42
C THR A 452 -25.66 16.65 -33.70
N GLN A 453 -25.77 17.31 -34.85
CA GLN A 453 -25.09 16.89 -36.07
C GLN A 453 -23.56 16.82 -35.92
N ASN A 454 -22.97 17.67 -35.07
CA ASN A 454 -21.53 17.65 -34.78
C ASN A 454 -21.09 16.39 -34.05
N GLU A 455 -22.01 15.73 -33.32
CA GLU A 455 -21.69 14.54 -32.52
C GLU A 455 -21.28 13.34 -33.35
N GLN A 456 -21.56 13.34 -34.67
CA GLN A 456 -21.09 12.30 -35.59
C GLN A 456 -19.55 12.22 -35.67
N SER A 457 -18.87 13.31 -35.30
CA SER A 457 -17.41 13.39 -35.31
C SER A 457 -16.78 12.98 -33.97
N LEU A 458 -17.59 12.72 -32.94
CA LEU A 458 -17.11 12.36 -31.60
C LEU A 458 -16.77 10.87 -31.52
N ASP A 459 -15.74 10.56 -30.75
CA ASP A 459 -15.42 9.20 -30.34
C ASP A 459 -16.24 8.81 -29.10
N TRP A 460 -17.35 8.12 -29.32
CA TRP A 460 -18.26 7.69 -28.27
C TRP A 460 -17.72 6.56 -27.37
N ASP A 461 -16.58 5.96 -27.72
CA ASP A 461 -15.88 5.04 -26.80
C ASP A 461 -15.17 5.84 -25.67
N SER A 462 -14.85 7.12 -25.92
CA SER A 462 -14.12 7.99 -25.00
C SER A 462 -14.97 9.11 -24.37
N VAL A 463 -16.23 9.27 -24.81
CA VAL A 463 -17.16 10.32 -24.37
C VAL A 463 -18.46 9.70 -23.86
N LEU A 464 -18.86 10.05 -22.64
CA LEU A 464 -20.09 9.58 -22.00
C LEU A 464 -21.25 10.57 -22.13
N SER A 465 -20.96 11.88 -22.11
CA SER A 465 -21.98 12.92 -22.27
C SER A 465 -21.45 14.17 -22.98
N VAL A 466 -22.39 14.91 -23.57
CA VAL A 466 -22.15 16.15 -24.30
C VAL A 466 -23.14 17.20 -23.81
N GLU A 467 -22.63 18.36 -23.40
CA GLU A 467 -23.41 19.54 -23.01
C GLU A 467 -23.02 20.72 -23.91
N TYR A 468 -23.97 21.60 -24.24
CA TYR A 468 -23.78 22.70 -25.19
C TYR A 468 -23.96 24.07 -24.53
N TYR A 469 -23.09 25.02 -24.86
CA TYR A 469 -23.06 26.36 -24.26
C TYR A 469 -22.79 27.45 -25.30
N GLU A 470 -23.34 28.64 -25.06
CA GLU A 470 -23.12 29.82 -25.90
C GLU A 470 -21.81 30.56 -25.56
N SER A 471 -21.21 30.30 -24.39
CA SER A 471 -19.98 30.93 -23.93
C SER A 471 -19.10 29.98 -23.09
N LEU A 472 -17.79 30.23 -23.08
CA LEU A 472 -16.85 29.50 -22.21
C LEU A 472 -17.10 29.74 -20.72
N ASP A 473 -17.58 30.94 -20.36
CA ASP A 473 -17.89 31.29 -18.97
C ASP A 473 -19.01 30.38 -18.44
N ASP A 474 -20.12 30.33 -19.17
CA ASP A 474 -21.28 29.48 -18.89
C ASP A 474 -20.91 27.99 -18.82
N LEU A 475 -20.05 27.51 -19.73
CA LEU A 475 -19.53 26.14 -19.70
C LEU A 475 -18.71 25.87 -18.43
N SER A 476 -17.81 26.78 -18.07
CA SER A 476 -16.92 26.63 -16.91
C SER A 476 -17.68 26.65 -15.58
N THR A 477 -18.79 27.40 -15.51
CA THR A 477 -19.67 27.49 -14.33
C THR A 477 -20.83 26.50 -14.35
N GLY A 478 -21.05 25.78 -15.46
CA GLY A 478 -22.18 24.87 -15.64
C GLY A 478 -23.54 25.59 -15.59
N THR A 479 -23.62 26.80 -16.14
CA THR A 479 -24.82 27.63 -16.15
C THR A 479 -25.32 27.85 -17.58
N HIS A 480 -26.61 28.10 -17.76
CA HIS A 480 -27.21 28.42 -19.08
C HIS A 480 -26.91 27.38 -20.19
N GLU A 481 -26.92 26.10 -19.85
CA GLU A 481 -26.84 25.01 -20.83
C GLU A 481 -27.96 25.10 -21.90
N ILE A 482 -27.62 24.82 -23.15
CA ILE A 482 -28.57 24.73 -24.26
C ILE A 482 -29.31 23.39 -24.16
N LEU A 483 -30.50 23.40 -23.57
CA LEU A 483 -31.31 22.19 -23.31
C LEU A 483 -32.01 21.59 -24.53
N ILE A 484 -32.06 22.31 -25.66
CA ILE A 484 -32.72 21.87 -26.90
C ILE A 484 -31.72 21.99 -28.08
N PRO A 485 -30.65 21.18 -28.08
CA PRO A 485 -29.57 21.31 -29.08
C PRO A 485 -30.04 20.95 -30.50
N TYR A 486 -31.06 20.10 -30.65
CA TYR A 486 -31.56 19.67 -31.96
C TYR A 486 -32.43 20.70 -32.70
N ASN A 487 -32.72 21.84 -32.07
CA ASN A 487 -33.52 22.92 -32.65
C ASN A 487 -33.12 24.28 -32.05
N TYR A 488 -31.83 24.59 -32.15
CA TYR A 488 -31.23 25.80 -31.62
C TYR A 488 -31.31 26.94 -32.64
N GLN A 489 -31.68 28.15 -32.20
CA GLN A 489 -31.64 29.35 -33.04
C GLN A 489 -30.47 30.24 -32.62
N ASN A 490 -29.63 30.63 -33.57
CA ASN A 490 -28.52 31.53 -33.27
C ASN A 490 -29.01 32.91 -32.80
N ILE A 491 -28.29 33.50 -31.84
CA ILE A 491 -28.56 34.83 -31.26
C ILE A 491 -27.70 35.93 -31.89
N SER A 492 -26.63 35.55 -32.59
CA SER A 492 -25.75 36.46 -33.32
C SER A 492 -25.16 35.77 -34.55
N TYR A 493 -24.54 36.54 -35.45
CA TYR A 493 -23.86 36.00 -36.62
C TYR A 493 -22.59 36.81 -36.93
N PRO A 494 -21.39 36.17 -36.96
CA PRO A 494 -21.12 34.76 -36.66
C PRO A 494 -21.32 34.43 -35.17
N GLN A 495 -21.59 33.15 -34.86
CA GLN A 495 -21.70 32.65 -33.48
C GLN A 495 -20.92 31.36 -33.32
N THR A 496 -20.22 31.21 -32.21
CA THR A 496 -19.52 29.98 -31.81
C THR A 496 -20.32 29.27 -30.72
N ILE A 497 -20.35 27.94 -30.78
CA ILE A 497 -20.93 27.06 -29.76
C ILE A 497 -19.81 26.25 -29.12
N TYR A 498 -19.86 26.11 -27.81
CA TYR A 498 -18.92 25.34 -27.00
C TYR A 498 -19.58 24.06 -26.52
N LEU A 499 -18.82 22.96 -26.53
CA LEU A 499 -19.26 21.67 -26.02
C LEU A 499 -18.37 21.27 -24.85
N LYS A 500 -19.00 20.74 -23.80
CA LYS A 500 -18.32 20.02 -22.72
C LYS A 500 -18.47 18.53 -22.96
N LEU A 501 -17.38 17.89 -23.37
CA LEU A 501 -17.30 16.45 -23.61
C LEU A 501 -16.84 15.80 -22.31
N THR A 502 -17.65 14.96 -21.68
CA THR A 502 -17.33 14.38 -20.37
C THR A 502 -17.16 12.87 -20.49
N ASN A 503 -16.13 12.30 -19.86
CA ASN A 503 -15.98 10.85 -19.66
C ASN A 503 -16.30 10.49 -18.20
N SER A 504 -15.81 9.35 -17.69
CA SER A 504 -16.12 8.93 -16.31
C SER A 504 -15.58 9.88 -15.24
N GLU A 505 -14.44 10.53 -15.48
CA GLU A 505 -13.70 11.27 -14.44
C GLU A 505 -13.31 12.71 -14.85
N CYS A 506 -13.24 13.01 -16.15
CA CYS A 506 -12.73 14.25 -16.72
C CYS A 506 -13.60 14.80 -17.85
N TYR A 507 -13.31 16.04 -18.27
CA TYR A 507 -13.94 16.65 -19.43
C TYR A 507 -12.92 17.36 -20.33
N GLU A 508 -13.28 17.49 -21.61
CA GLU A 508 -12.57 18.26 -22.62
C GLU A 508 -13.54 19.29 -23.24
N ILE A 509 -13.01 20.42 -23.71
CA ILE A 509 -13.79 21.48 -24.35
C ILE A 509 -13.57 21.42 -25.86
N ALA A 510 -14.66 21.32 -26.61
CA ALA A 510 -14.67 21.48 -28.06
C ALA A 510 -15.48 22.72 -28.46
N GLN A 511 -15.31 23.18 -29.70
CA GLN A 511 -16.08 24.29 -30.24
C GLN A 511 -16.28 24.18 -31.76
N PHE A 512 -17.34 24.80 -32.27
CA PHE A 512 -17.58 24.99 -33.70
C PHE A 512 -18.37 26.27 -33.97
N ASP A 513 -18.33 26.75 -35.22
CA ASP A 513 -19.05 27.94 -35.64
C ASP A 513 -20.39 27.61 -36.31
N LEU A 514 -21.39 28.44 -36.03
CA LEU A 514 -22.66 28.49 -36.74
C LEU A 514 -22.55 29.47 -37.90
N LEU A 515 -22.64 28.94 -39.11
CA LEU A 515 -22.56 29.66 -40.36
C LEU A 515 -23.93 29.74 -41.04
N ILE A 516 -24.17 30.85 -41.73
CA ILE A 516 -25.42 31.07 -42.45
C ILE A 516 -25.11 31.21 -43.94
N GLU A 517 -25.82 30.45 -44.75
CA GLU A 517 -25.85 30.66 -46.19
C GLU A 517 -27.17 31.29 -46.66
N LYS A 518 -27.08 32.15 -47.66
CA LYS A 518 -28.27 32.73 -48.27
C LYS A 518 -28.87 31.68 -49.18
N CYS A 519 -30.04 31.16 -48.86
CA CYS A 519 -30.74 30.17 -49.68
C CYS A 519 -31.67 30.80 -50.72
N PRO A 520 -32.01 30.11 -51.83
CA PRO A 520 -32.88 30.68 -52.86
C PRO A 520 -34.26 31.05 -52.30
N PRO A 521 -34.81 32.24 -52.61
CA PRO A 521 -36.11 32.64 -52.09
C PRO A 521 -37.25 31.85 -52.73
N LEU A 522 -38.31 31.61 -51.96
CA LEU A 522 -39.50 30.90 -52.44
C LEU A 522 -40.47 31.89 -53.10
N VAL A 523 -40.62 31.77 -54.43
CA VAL A 523 -41.50 32.63 -55.21
C VAL A 523 -42.91 32.04 -55.28
N PRO A 524 -43.95 32.71 -54.73
CA PRO A 524 -45.31 32.19 -54.80
C PRO A 524 -45.87 32.24 -56.23
N GLN A 525 -46.77 31.32 -56.55
CA GLN A 525 -47.39 31.22 -57.89
C GLN A 525 -48.55 32.20 -58.09
N GLY A 526 -49.02 32.85 -57.03
CA GLY A 526 -50.06 33.86 -57.12
C GLY A 526 -50.22 34.67 -55.85
N PHE A 527 -50.93 35.80 -55.97
CA PHE A 527 -51.26 36.70 -54.88
C PHE A 527 -52.56 37.45 -55.20
N SER A 528 -53.24 37.96 -54.18
CA SER A 528 -54.58 38.54 -54.26
C SER A 528 -54.64 39.93 -53.61
N PRO A 529 -54.30 41.01 -54.34
CA PRO A 529 -54.42 42.39 -53.83
C PRO A 529 -55.89 42.81 -53.71
N ASN A 530 -56.58 42.35 -52.66
CA ASN A 530 -57.99 42.61 -52.33
C ASN A 530 -58.19 43.33 -50.98
N ASP A 531 -57.09 43.69 -50.31
CA ASP A 531 -57.02 44.39 -49.03
C ASP A 531 -57.65 43.58 -47.86
N ASP A 532 -57.61 42.24 -47.92
CA ASP A 532 -58.07 41.37 -46.82
C ASP A 532 -56.98 41.04 -45.78
N GLY A 533 -55.75 41.52 -46.01
CA GLY A 533 -54.58 41.30 -45.16
C GLY A 533 -53.74 40.08 -45.55
N TYR A 534 -54.21 39.23 -46.47
CA TYR A 534 -53.53 38.00 -46.90
C TYR A 534 -53.11 38.07 -48.37
N ASN A 535 -51.82 37.87 -48.63
CA ASN A 535 -51.26 37.87 -49.99
C ASN A 535 -51.60 39.12 -50.81
N ASP A 536 -51.74 40.29 -50.16
CA ASP A 536 -52.11 41.56 -50.82
C ASP A 536 -51.02 42.14 -51.75
N TRP A 537 -49.84 41.55 -51.70
CA TRP A 537 -48.71 41.93 -52.52
C TRP A 537 -47.89 40.69 -52.85
N PHE A 538 -47.01 40.81 -53.84
CA PHE A 538 -46.16 39.70 -54.27
C PHE A 538 -45.04 39.44 -53.24
N ASN A 539 -45.42 38.77 -52.15
CA ASN A 539 -44.59 38.45 -51.00
C ASN A 539 -43.74 37.20 -51.26
N ILE A 540 -42.58 37.41 -51.87
CA ILE A 540 -41.57 36.38 -52.08
C ILE A 540 -40.88 36.10 -50.74
N GLN A 541 -41.00 34.87 -50.22
CA GLN A 541 -40.44 34.49 -48.92
C GLN A 541 -38.91 34.43 -49.00
N GLY A 542 -38.23 34.94 -47.98
CA GLY A 542 -36.76 35.02 -47.93
C GLY A 542 -36.16 36.05 -48.90
N LEU A 543 -36.95 36.92 -49.53
CA LEU A 543 -36.41 37.93 -50.45
C LEU A 543 -36.08 39.25 -49.74
N TYR A 544 -36.97 39.71 -48.87
CA TYR A 544 -36.98 41.09 -48.37
C TYR A 544 -36.15 41.32 -47.10
N ASP A 545 -35.68 40.24 -46.51
CA ASP A 545 -34.90 40.12 -45.28
C ASP A 545 -33.48 39.57 -45.56
N ILE A 546 -33.33 38.66 -46.52
CA ILE A 546 -32.03 38.02 -46.87
C ILE A 546 -31.33 38.73 -48.05
N PHE A 547 -32.09 39.02 -49.12
CA PHE A 547 -31.58 39.64 -50.34
C PHE A 547 -32.05 41.10 -50.45
N THR A 548 -31.73 41.91 -49.46
CA THR A 548 -32.19 43.32 -49.37
C THR A 548 -31.75 44.20 -50.55
N ASN A 549 -30.72 43.82 -51.30
CA ASN A 549 -30.25 44.52 -52.51
C ASN A 549 -30.89 44.00 -53.81
N HIS A 550 -31.93 43.17 -53.75
CA HIS A 550 -32.56 42.58 -54.93
C HIS A 550 -33.23 43.63 -55.84
N LYS A 551 -33.45 43.22 -57.09
CA LYS A 551 -34.22 43.96 -58.10
C LYS A 551 -35.27 43.05 -58.73
N LEU A 552 -36.52 43.46 -58.63
CA LEU A 552 -37.68 42.74 -59.16
C LEU A 552 -38.21 43.46 -60.41
N LEU A 553 -38.28 42.75 -61.54
CA LEU A 553 -38.90 43.23 -62.78
C LEU A 553 -40.13 42.41 -63.09
N ILE A 554 -41.27 43.06 -63.39
CA ILE A 554 -42.50 42.38 -63.79
C ILE A 554 -42.88 42.81 -65.21
N TYR A 555 -43.23 41.83 -66.03
CA TYR A 555 -43.62 41.95 -67.42
C TYR A 555 -45.05 41.45 -67.62
N ASN A 556 -45.78 42.11 -68.53
CA ASN A 556 -47.07 41.58 -69.00
C ASN A 556 -46.86 40.42 -70.00
N ARG A 557 -47.96 39.78 -70.44
CA ARG A 557 -47.93 38.68 -71.43
C ARG A 557 -47.34 39.02 -72.81
N TYR A 558 -47.12 40.30 -73.09
CA TYR A 558 -46.53 40.79 -74.33
C TYR A 558 -45.04 41.13 -74.19
N GLY A 559 -44.42 40.86 -73.04
CA GLY A 559 -43.01 41.15 -72.77
C GLY A 559 -42.73 42.63 -72.45
N THR A 560 -43.75 43.45 -72.20
CA THR A 560 -43.56 44.85 -71.77
C THR A 560 -43.29 44.92 -70.27
N LEU A 561 -42.22 45.61 -69.86
CA LEU A 561 -41.93 45.91 -68.46
C LEU A 561 -43.00 46.84 -67.87
N ILE A 562 -43.70 46.39 -66.84
CA ILE A 562 -44.80 47.12 -66.18
C ILE A 562 -44.50 47.51 -64.74
N PHE A 563 -43.54 46.83 -64.09
CA PHE A 563 -43.13 47.17 -62.74
C PHE A 563 -41.64 46.88 -62.53
N GLU A 564 -40.97 47.78 -61.82
CA GLU A 564 -39.61 47.63 -61.33
C GLU A 564 -39.58 47.97 -59.83
N GLY A 565 -39.20 47.00 -59.01
CA GLY A 565 -39.18 47.09 -57.55
C GLY A 565 -37.85 46.64 -56.94
N ASN A 566 -37.78 46.80 -55.63
CA ASN A 566 -36.66 46.47 -54.75
C ASN A 566 -37.23 46.32 -53.31
N ASN A 567 -36.36 46.29 -52.29
CA ASN A 567 -36.79 46.12 -50.90
C ASN A 567 -37.84 47.14 -50.42
N ASP A 568 -37.69 48.40 -50.83
CA ASP A 568 -38.59 49.50 -50.44
C ASP A 568 -39.85 49.57 -51.31
N LYS A 569 -39.80 48.99 -52.51
CA LYS A 569 -40.85 49.07 -53.53
C LYS A 569 -41.39 47.69 -53.85
N LYS A 570 -42.27 47.22 -52.98
CA LYS A 570 -43.03 45.97 -53.10
C LYS A 570 -44.11 46.05 -54.18
N TRP A 571 -44.44 44.94 -54.81
CA TRP A 571 -45.43 44.91 -55.89
C TRP A 571 -46.84 44.54 -55.40
N TYR A 572 -47.72 45.53 -55.34
CA TYR A 572 -49.14 45.39 -54.95
C TYR A 572 -50.08 45.18 -56.16
N GLY A 573 -49.58 44.58 -57.24
CA GLY A 573 -50.38 44.39 -58.46
C GLY A 573 -50.72 45.70 -59.19
N ARG A 574 -49.81 46.68 -59.16
CA ARG A 574 -49.94 47.99 -59.82
C ARG A 574 -48.71 48.27 -60.70
N ALA A 575 -48.91 49.01 -61.78
CA ALA A 575 -47.80 49.39 -62.68
C ALA A 575 -47.02 50.60 -62.13
N ASN A 576 -45.69 50.55 -62.22
CA ASN A 576 -44.79 51.69 -61.98
C ASN A 576 -43.82 51.98 -63.18
N ARG A 577 -44.04 51.31 -64.33
CA ARG A 577 -43.35 51.50 -65.61
C ARG A 577 -44.35 51.39 -66.79
N GLY A 578 -43.95 51.85 -67.98
CA GLY A 578 -44.75 51.75 -69.22
C GLY A 578 -45.54 53.01 -69.62
N LEU A 579 -46.19 52.98 -70.80
CA LEU A 579 -47.06 54.05 -71.29
C LEU A 579 -48.32 54.14 -70.40
N ASN A 580 -48.58 55.32 -69.80
CA ASN A 580 -49.66 55.59 -68.81
C ASN A 580 -49.43 55.01 -67.40
N ASN A 581 -48.22 55.18 -66.88
CA ASN A 581 -47.76 54.78 -65.56
C ASN A 581 -48.40 55.54 -64.36
N LEU A 582 -49.71 55.34 -64.12
CA LEU A 582 -50.51 56.10 -63.14
C LEU A 582 -50.77 55.35 -61.82
N ASN A 583 -49.93 54.39 -61.42
CA ASN A 583 -50.15 53.55 -60.23
C ASN A 583 -51.52 52.82 -60.21
N LYS A 584 -52.04 52.54 -61.40
CA LYS A 584 -53.36 51.91 -61.58
C LYS A 584 -53.30 50.40 -61.28
N PRO A 585 -54.39 49.84 -60.75
CA PRO A 585 -54.67 48.41 -60.77
C PRO A 585 -54.32 47.73 -62.08
N LEU A 586 -53.52 46.67 -62.03
CA LEU A 586 -53.31 45.79 -63.15
C LEU A 586 -54.48 44.79 -63.28
N PRO A 587 -54.90 44.41 -64.51
CA PRO A 587 -55.92 43.38 -64.72
C PRO A 587 -55.54 42.03 -64.11
N VAL A 588 -56.56 41.23 -63.75
CA VAL A 588 -56.39 39.83 -63.38
C VAL A 588 -55.73 39.07 -64.53
N GLY A 589 -54.75 38.23 -64.19
CA GLY A 589 -54.05 37.40 -65.16
C GLY A 589 -52.63 37.05 -64.77
N THR A 590 -51.96 36.32 -65.67
CA THR A 590 -50.57 35.89 -65.49
C THR A 590 -49.61 37.00 -65.92
N TYR A 591 -48.66 37.28 -65.04
CA TYR A 591 -47.52 38.16 -65.27
C TYR A 591 -46.23 37.35 -65.18
N TYR A 592 -45.16 37.86 -65.78
CA TYR A 592 -43.85 37.23 -65.77
C TYR A 592 -42.89 38.06 -64.96
N TYR A 593 -42.05 37.44 -64.12
CA TYR A 593 -41.05 38.16 -63.35
C TYR A 593 -39.64 37.79 -63.80
N VAL A 594 -38.72 38.74 -63.64
CA VAL A 594 -37.28 38.51 -63.61
C VAL A 594 -36.76 39.12 -62.31
N LEU A 595 -36.21 38.27 -61.44
CA LEU A 595 -35.72 38.62 -60.12
C LEU A 595 -34.20 38.48 -60.08
N TYR A 596 -33.53 39.61 -59.90
CA TYR A 596 -32.10 39.68 -59.67
C TYR A 596 -31.86 39.75 -58.16
N LEU A 597 -31.32 38.70 -57.56
CA LEU A 597 -31.00 38.67 -56.12
C LEU A 597 -29.80 39.55 -55.77
N ASN A 598 -28.97 39.89 -56.76
CA ASN A 598 -27.77 40.73 -56.61
C ASN A 598 -26.83 40.24 -55.49
N SER A 599 -26.71 38.92 -55.34
CA SER A 599 -25.81 38.25 -54.40
C SER A 599 -24.86 37.33 -55.18
N PRO A 600 -23.59 37.19 -54.77
CA PRO A 600 -22.66 36.24 -55.38
C PRO A 600 -23.26 34.82 -55.45
N GLY A 601 -22.94 34.07 -56.51
CA GLY A 601 -23.43 32.69 -56.71
C GLY A 601 -24.84 32.56 -57.31
N TYR A 602 -25.64 33.63 -57.34
CA TYR A 602 -27.03 33.59 -57.81
C TYR A 602 -27.22 34.10 -59.25
N LYS A 603 -27.87 33.30 -60.10
CA LYS A 603 -28.37 33.74 -61.42
C LYS A 603 -29.75 34.38 -61.29
N PRO A 604 -30.15 35.26 -62.23
CA PRO A 604 -31.50 35.83 -62.23
C PRO A 604 -32.56 34.73 -62.31
N LEU A 605 -33.54 34.78 -61.41
CA LEU A 605 -34.69 33.88 -61.40
C LEU A 605 -35.76 34.45 -62.32
N ALA A 606 -36.38 33.62 -63.16
CA ALA A 606 -37.47 34.04 -64.02
C ALA A 606 -38.61 33.04 -63.94
N GLY A 607 -39.84 33.55 -63.96
CA GLY A 607 -41.02 32.71 -63.85
C GLY A 607 -42.29 33.51 -64.09
N TRP A 608 -43.41 32.96 -63.65
CA TRP A 608 -44.71 33.59 -63.76
C TRP A 608 -45.37 33.68 -62.38
N VAL A 609 -46.31 34.61 -62.27
CA VAL A 609 -47.15 34.81 -61.09
C VAL A 609 -48.55 35.21 -61.54
N TYR A 610 -49.55 34.61 -60.92
CA TYR A 610 -50.96 34.90 -61.17
C TYR A 610 -51.48 35.99 -60.22
N LEU A 611 -51.94 37.10 -60.78
CA LEU A 611 -52.62 38.15 -60.01
C LEU A 611 -54.13 37.89 -60.07
N ASN A 612 -54.75 37.63 -58.92
CA ASN A 612 -56.19 37.49 -58.75
C ASN A 612 -56.74 38.62 -57.87
N ARG A 613 -58.04 38.91 -57.89
CA ARG A 613 -58.64 39.90 -56.98
C ARG A 613 -59.95 39.41 -56.41
#